data_AF-A0A7X6PZL3-F1
#
_entry.id   AF-A0A7X6PZL3-F1
#
_cell.length_a   1.000
_cell.length_b   1.000
_cell.length_c   1.000
_cell.angle_alpha   90.00
_cell.angle_beta   90.00
_cell.angle_gamma   90.00
#
_symmetry.space_group_name_H-M   'P 1'
#
loop_
_entity.id
_entity.type
_entity.pdbx_description
1 polymer ?
#
loop_
_entity_poly.entity_id
_entity_poly.type
_entity_poly.pdbx_seq_one_letter_code
_entity_poly.pdbx_strand_id
1 'polypeptide(L)'
;LPDFIDAPPFHAYYMTVSGHLNYNFFGNSMAYKNRDLVADLPYSTAVKAYLAGQIELDKAMAYLLNQLEQRDLASNTLIVLSADHYPYGLKHSEIEELAGHPVDENFELYRNALIIYTKDMPPTTIDAPASSLDIIPTLSNLMGLPYDSRLLMGRVLFSDSSPLVIFNNRSFISDKGKYNAKTHLFDRNYGEKIDDDYISKMNRIINAKFQYSAQMLDMDYYAKVVR
;
A
#
# COMPACT_ATOMS: atom_id res chain seq x y z
N LEU A 1 -14.02 -10.15 -16.85
CA LEU A 1 -13.97 -8.89 -16.06
C LEU A 1 -15.13 -8.00 -16.49
N PRO A 2 -15.93 -7.45 -15.55
CA PRO A 2 -16.15 -7.95 -14.19
C PRO A 2 -17.28 -9.00 -14.17
N ASP A 3 -16.96 -10.26 -13.86
CA ASP A 3 -17.90 -11.39 -13.99
C ASP A 3 -18.92 -11.47 -12.82
N PHE A 4 -18.71 -10.65 -11.79
CA PHE A 4 -19.57 -10.54 -10.60
C PHE A 4 -20.64 -9.44 -10.73
N ILE A 5 -20.54 -8.59 -11.76
CA ILE A 5 -21.21 -7.30 -11.78
C ILE A 5 -22.75 -7.40 -11.82
N ASP A 6 -23.26 -8.52 -12.32
CA ASP A 6 -24.69 -8.77 -12.43
C ASP A 6 -25.28 -9.48 -11.18
N ALA A 7 -24.48 -9.66 -10.11
CA ALA A 7 -24.90 -10.32 -8.86
C ALA A 7 -24.48 -9.53 -7.59
N PRO A 8 -24.99 -8.30 -7.37
CA PRO A 8 -24.76 -7.56 -6.13
C PRO A 8 -25.50 -8.20 -4.92
N PRO A 9 -24.97 -8.07 -3.67
CA PRO A 9 -23.70 -7.46 -3.32
C PRO A 9 -22.51 -8.38 -3.65
N PHE A 10 -21.37 -7.78 -3.97
CA PHE A 10 -20.14 -8.52 -4.29
C PHE A 10 -18.94 -8.01 -3.49
N HIS A 11 -17.97 -8.89 -3.26
CA HIS A 11 -16.63 -8.55 -2.84
C HIS A 11 -15.65 -9.28 -3.77
N ALA A 12 -14.81 -8.51 -4.47
CA ALA A 12 -13.87 -9.05 -5.43
C ALA A 12 -12.47 -8.53 -5.14
N TYR A 13 -11.50 -9.43 -5.25
CA TYR A 13 -10.08 -9.12 -5.10
C TYR A 13 -9.36 -9.45 -6.41
N TYR A 14 -8.71 -8.44 -6.99
CA TYR A 14 -7.91 -8.59 -8.20
C TYR A 14 -6.45 -8.34 -7.89
N MET A 15 -5.61 -9.36 -8.08
CA MET A 15 -4.16 -9.20 -8.12
C MET A 15 -3.74 -8.98 -9.57
N THR A 16 -3.21 -7.80 -9.87
CA THR A 16 -2.78 -7.43 -11.21
C THR A 16 -1.40 -8.04 -11.49
N VAL A 17 -1.08 -8.29 -12.76
CA VAL A 17 0.18 -8.95 -13.15
C VAL A 17 0.95 -8.22 -14.25
N SER A 18 0.29 -7.34 -15.01
CA SER A 18 0.87 -6.66 -16.17
C SER A 18 2.11 -5.82 -15.83
N GLY A 19 2.19 -5.30 -14.62
CA GLY A 19 3.30 -4.50 -14.10
C GLY A 19 4.44 -5.31 -13.45
N HIS A 20 4.39 -6.64 -13.52
CA HIS A 20 5.41 -7.50 -12.92
C HIS A 20 6.77 -7.36 -13.63
N LEU A 21 7.85 -7.78 -12.94
CA LEU A 21 9.25 -7.62 -13.34
C LEU A 21 9.62 -8.21 -14.72
N ASN A 22 10.88 -8.04 -15.13
CA ASN A 22 11.40 -8.13 -16.51
C ASN A 22 11.11 -6.86 -17.31
N TYR A 23 11.45 -5.70 -16.72
CA TYR A 23 11.25 -4.38 -17.33
C TYR A 23 12.15 -4.19 -18.55
N ASN A 24 11.71 -4.76 -19.67
CA ASN A 24 12.30 -4.64 -20.99
C ASN A 24 11.20 -4.88 -22.05
N PHE A 25 11.52 -4.64 -23.31
CA PHE A 25 10.58 -4.75 -24.42
C PHE A 25 10.67 -6.07 -25.20
N PHE A 26 11.27 -7.13 -24.64
CA PHE A 26 11.40 -8.43 -25.31
C PHE A 26 10.85 -9.60 -24.49
N GLY A 27 10.92 -9.53 -23.17
CA GLY A 27 10.46 -10.54 -22.22
C GLY A 27 9.19 -10.16 -21.45
N ASN A 28 8.78 -8.88 -21.46
CA ASN A 28 7.50 -8.45 -20.90
C ASN A 28 6.56 -8.02 -22.03
N SER A 29 5.51 -8.82 -22.26
CA SER A 29 4.55 -8.62 -23.34
C SER A 29 3.71 -7.35 -23.18
N MET A 30 3.41 -6.95 -21.94
CA MET A 30 2.60 -5.75 -21.66
C MET A 30 3.43 -4.48 -21.86
N ALA A 31 4.71 -4.51 -21.44
CA ALA A 31 5.66 -3.47 -21.78
C ALA A 31 5.83 -3.34 -23.30
N TYR A 32 6.01 -4.45 -24.02
CA TYR A 32 6.12 -4.45 -25.49
C TYR A 32 4.87 -3.85 -26.15
N LYS A 33 3.67 -4.29 -25.74
CA LYS A 33 2.38 -3.81 -26.25
C LYS A 33 2.24 -2.29 -26.13
N ASN A 34 2.75 -1.68 -25.05
CA ASN A 34 2.62 -0.26 -24.77
C ASN A 34 3.91 0.54 -25.04
N ARG A 35 4.92 -0.06 -25.71
CA ARG A 35 6.25 0.55 -25.91
C ARG A 35 6.17 1.93 -26.56
N ASP A 36 5.34 2.07 -27.58
CA ASP A 36 5.29 3.30 -28.37
C ASP A 36 4.68 4.46 -27.56
N LEU A 37 3.87 4.17 -26.53
CA LEU A 37 3.29 5.17 -25.62
C LEU A 37 4.31 5.80 -24.65
N VAL A 38 5.47 5.15 -24.49
CA VAL A 38 6.53 5.60 -23.57
C VAL A 38 7.84 5.93 -24.30
N ALA A 39 7.85 5.87 -25.63
CA ALA A 39 9.06 5.96 -26.44
C ALA A 39 9.82 7.28 -26.24
N ASP A 40 9.07 8.39 -26.17
CA ASP A 40 9.62 9.74 -26.08
C ASP A 40 9.88 10.22 -24.64
N LEU A 41 9.60 9.38 -23.64
CA LEU A 41 9.88 9.76 -22.25
C LEU A 41 11.41 9.91 -22.03
N PRO A 42 11.86 10.83 -21.17
CA PRO A 42 13.28 11.07 -20.92
C PRO A 42 13.86 10.07 -19.90
N TYR A 43 13.54 8.78 -20.06
CA TYR A 43 13.92 7.72 -19.12
C TYR A 43 14.72 6.59 -19.77
N SER A 44 15.44 5.83 -18.95
CA SER A 44 16.11 4.59 -19.30
C SER A 44 15.12 3.54 -19.80
N THR A 45 15.62 2.56 -20.56
CA THR A 45 14.79 1.50 -21.15
C THR A 45 14.00 0.72 -20.10
N ALA A 46 14.61 0.44 -18.95
CA ALA A 46 13.94 -0.31 -17.87
C ALA A 46 12.80 0.50 -17.24
N VAL A 47 13.03 1.78 -16.95
CA VAL A 47 12.00 2.68 -16.41
C VAL A 47 10.86 2.86 -17.41
N LYS A 48 11.15 3.05 -18.70
CA LYS A 48 10.13 3.07 -19.76
C LYS A 48 9.31 1.79 -19.80
N ALA A 49 9.96 0.63 -19.74
CA ALA A 49 9.27 -0.65 -19.76
C ALA A 49 8.40 -0.88 -18.52
N TYR A 50 8.85 -0.44 -17.34
CA TYR A 50 8.04 -0.43 -16.13
C TYR A 50 6.77 0.42 -16.32
N LEU A 51 6.91 1.68 -16.76
CA LEU A 51 5.78 2.57 -17.03
C LEU A 51 4.83 1.98 -18.08
N ALA A 52 5.36 1.38 -19.15
CA ALA A 52 4.57 0.72 -20.18
C ALA A 52 3.74 -0.46 -19.64
N GLY A 53 4.27 -1.22 -18.67
CA GLY A 53 3.53 -2.27 -17.98
C GLY A 53 2.37 -1.72 -17.14
N GLN A 54 2.58 -0.58 -16.47
CA GLN A 54 1.55 0.06 -15.62
C GLN A 54 0.37 0.65 -16.41
N ILE A 55 0.54 0.98 -17.69
CA ILE A 55 -0.56 1.44 -18.56
C ILE A 55 -1.71 0.43 -18.62
N GLU A 56 -1.45 -0.88 -18.47
CA GLU A 56 -2.53 -1.88 -18.45
C GLU A 56 -3.39 -1.79 -17.18
N LEU A 57 -2.82 -1.40 -16.04
CA LEU A 57 -3.60 -1.13 -14.83
C LEU A 57 -4.52 0.07 -15.05
N ASP A 58 -3.99 1.16 -15.60
CA ASP A 58 -4.77 2.36 -15.91
C ASP A 58 -5.95 2.06 -16.86
N LYS A 59 -5.69 1.34 -17.95
CA LYS A 59 -6.73 0.88 -18.89
C LYS A 59 -7.76 -0.03 -18.22
N ALA A 60 -7.32 -0.96 -17.35
CA ALA A 60 -8.21 -1.86 -16.63
C ALA A 60 -9.11 -1.10 -15.64
N MET A 61 -8.58 -0.08 -14.97
CA MET A 61 -9.35 0.79 -14.07
C MET A 61 -10.39 1.61 -14.85
N ALA A 62 -10.00 2.21 -15.97
CA ALA A 62 -10.94 2.92 -16.85
C ALA A 62 -12.06 1.98 -17.35
N TYR A 63 -11.71 0.75 -17.76
CA TYR A 63 -12.69 -0.24 -18.16
C TYR A 63 -13.65 -0.64 -17.01
N LEU A 64 -13.11 -0.93 -15.82
CA LEU A 64 -13.91 -1.28 -14.64
C LEU A 64 -14.91 -0.17 -14.28
N LEU A 65 -14.43 1.08 -14.22
CA LEU A 65 -15.29 2.24 -13.93
C LEU A 65 -16.41 2.37 -14.96
N ASN A 66 -16.08 2.30 -16.26
CA ASN A 66 -17.10 2.33 -17.32
C ASN A 66 -18.14 1.21 -17.19
N GLN A 67 -17.72 -0.01 -16.83
CA GLN A 67 -18.66 -1.12 -16.64
C GLN A 67 -19.59 -0.94 -15.44
N LEU A 68 -19.07 -0.36 -14.35
CA LEU A 68 -19.87 0.00 -13.16
C LEU A 68 -20.86 1.12 -13.46
N GLU A 69 -20.45 2.13 -14.24
CA GLU A 69 -21.32 3.24 -14.63
C GLU A 69 -22.45 2.79 -15.56
N GLN A 70 -22.17 1.93 -16.54
CA GLN A 70 -23.19 1.39 -17.46
C GLN A 70 -24.30 0.59 -16.78
N ARG A 71 -24.09 0.15 -15.53
CA ARG A 71 -25.02 -0.64 -14.72
C ARG A 71 -25.56 0.12 -13.51
N ASP A 72 -25.29 1.42 -13.42
CA ASP A 72 -25.68 2.25 -12.26
C ASP A 72 -25.13 1.76 -10.91
N LEU A 73 -23.97 1.07 -10.93
CA LEU A 73 -23.32 0.51 -9.74
C LEU A 73 -22.17 1.38 -9.19
N ALA A 74 -21.70 2.36 -9.97
CA ALA A 74 -20.50 3.14 -9.63
C ALA A 74 -20.59 3.90 -8.30
N SER A 75 -21.75 4.49 -7.96
CA SER A 75 -21.95 5.22 -6.68
C SER A 75 -22.18 4.28 -5.49
N ASN A 76 -22.39 2.99 -5.75
CA ASN A 76 -22.60 1.96 -4.72
C ASN A 76 -21.48 0.90 -4.72
N THR A 77 -20.31 1.24 -5.24
CA THR A 77 -19.15 0.33 -5.31
C THR A 77 -17.93 1.02 -4.72
N LEU A 78 -17.42 0.47 -3.62
CA LEU A 78 -16.14 0.89 -3.05
C LEU A 78 -14.99 0.19 -3.77
N ILE A 79 -14.13 0.98 -4.41
CA ILE A 79 -12.88 0.54 -5.04
C ILE A 79 -11.73 0.89 -4.09
N VAL A 80 -10.92 -0.12 -3.79
CA VAL A 80 -9.70 0.03 -2.97
C VAL A 80 -8.51 -0.42 -3.81
N LEU A 81 -7.63 0.53 -4.14
CA LEU A 81 -6.39 0.27 -4.88
C LEU A 81 -5.20 0.46 -3.94
N SER A 82 -4.42 -0.59 -3.77
CA SER A 82 -3.21 -0.60 -2.95
C SER A 82 -2.07 -1.21 -3.75
N ALA A 83 -0.89 -0.60 -3.67
CA ALA A 83 0.34 -1.20 -4.17
C ALA A 83 0.82 -2.28 -3.20
N ASP A 84 1.30 -3.40 -3.74
CA ASP A 84 1.86 -4.52 -2.98
C ASP A 84 3.28 -4.21 -2.48
N HIS A 85 4.14 -3.70 -3.36
CA HIS A 85 5.53 -3.36 -3.04
C HIS A 85 6.13 -2.37 -4.06
N TYR A 86 7.35 -1.91 -3.78
CA TYR A 86 8.16 -1.13 -4.73
C TYR A 86 8.61 -1.99 -5.93
N PRO A 87 8.96 -1.41 -7.09
CA PRO A 87 9.33 -2.17 -8.29
C PRO A 87 10.74 -2.78 -8.16
N TYR A 88 10.89 -3.85 -7.38
CA TYR A 88 12.18 -4.48 -7.07
C TYR A 88 12.91 -5.10 -8.29
N GLY A 89 12.26 -5.15 -9.45
CA GLY A 89 12.90 -5.49 -10.72
C GLY A 89 13.73 -4.36 -11.33
N LEU A 90 13.59 -3.12 -10.85
CA LEU A 90 14.44 -1.99 -11.20
C LEU A 90 15.67 -1.94 -10.29
N LYS A 91 16.79 -1.46 -10.84
CA LYS A 91 17.97 -1.10 -10.04
C LYS A 91 17.65 0.13 -9.19
N HIS A 92 18.39 0.31 -8.09
CA HIS A 92 18.21 1.49 -7.25
C HIS A 92 18.34 2.81 -8.02
N SER A 93 19.37 2.94 -8.88
CA SER A 93 19.54 4.12 -9.74
C SER A 93 18.39 4.38 -10.70
N GLU A 94 17.68 3.33 -11.14
CA GLU A 94 16.51 3.45 -12.02
C GLU A 94 15.25 3.87 -11.22
N ILE A 95 15.18 3.49 -9.93
CA ILE A 95 14.16 3.99 -9.01
C ILE A 95 14.40 5.47 -8.69
N GLU A 96 15.65 5.87 -8.44
CA GLU A 96 16.03 7.29 -8.25
C GLU A 96 15.75 8.12 -9.50
N GLU A 97 16.03 7.57 -10.70
CA GLU A 97 15.66 8.20 -11.97
C GLU A 97 14.16 8.43 -12.07
N LEU A 98 13.34 7.42 -11.73
CA LEU A 98 11.89 7.53 -11.75
C LEU A 98 11.37 8.53 -10.71
N ALA A 99 11.98 8.56 -9.53
CA ALA A 99 11.64 9.50 -8.45
C ALA A 99 12.06 10.95 -8.78
N GLY A 100 13.14 11.12 -9.54
CA GLY A 100 13.75 12.42 -9.84
C GLY A 100 14.71 12.93 -8.77
N HIS A 101 15.02 12.12 -7.76
CA HIS A 101 15.92 12.45 -6.65
C HIS A 101 16.50 11.17 -6.01
N PRO A 102 17.59 11.28 -5.21
CA PRO A 102 18.12 10.14 -4.47
C PRO A 102 17.13 9.59 -3.45
N VAL A 103 16.91 8.27 -3.44
CA VAL A 103 15.85 7.63 -2.66
C VAL A 103 16.45 6.94 -1.43
N ASP A 104 15.90 7.22 -0.25
CA ASP A 104 16.28 6.48 0.96
C ASP A 104 15.81 5.01 0.90
N GLU A 105 16.77 4.08 0.90
CA GLU A 105 16.51 2.64 0.88
C GLU A 105 15.80 2.11 2.14
N ASN A 106 15.86 2.81 3.27
CA ASN A 106 15.31 2.31 4.53
C ASN A 106 13.82 2.65 4.71
N PHE A 107 13.40 3.85 4.30
CA PHE A 107 12.02 4.31 4.46
C PHE A 107 11.35 4.65 3.14
N GLU A 108 11.95 5.55 2.36
CA GLU A 108 11.31 6.13 1.18
C GLU A 108 11.07 5.11 0.07
N LEU A 109 11.98 4.16 -0.11
CA LEU A 109 11.87 3.08 -1.09
C LEU A 109 10.53 2.33 -0.99
N TYR A 110 9.97 2.22 0.22
CA TYR A 110 8.72 1.49 0.49
C TYR A 110 7.48 2.40 0.47
N ARG A 111 7.64 3.71 0.21
CA ARG A 111 6.53 4.65 0.17
C ARG A 111 5.65 4.36 -1.05
N ASN A 112 4.37 4.17 -0.81
CA ASN A 112 3.35 4.03 -1.85
C ASN A 112 2.07 4.77 -1.44
N ALA A 113 0.97 4.50 -2.16
CA ALA A 113 -0.33 5.09 -1.90
C ALA A 113 -1.41 4.02 -1.74
N LEU A 114 -2.41 4.35 -0.90
CA LEU A 114 -3.69 3.67 -0.83
C LEU A 114 -4.75 4.63 -1.38
N ILE A 115 -5.50 4.19 -2.38
CA ILE A 115 -6.62 4.93 -2.94
C ILE A 115 -7.90 4.20 -2.55
N ILE A 116 -8.80 4.90 -1.87
CA ILE A 116 -10.15 4.43 -1.55
C ILE A 116 -11.11 5.37 -2.29
N TYR A 117 -11.96 4.79 -3.13
CA TYR A 117 -12.80 5.55 -4.05
C TYR A 117 -14.19 4.93 -4.18
N THR A 118 -15.21 5.76 -4.13
CA THR A 118 -16.54 5.47 -4.69
C THR A 118 -16.98 6.70 -5.48
N LYS A 119 -17.85 6.54 -6.47
CA LYS A 119 -18.40 7.70 -7.19
C LYS A 119 -19.13 8.60 -6.18
N ASP A 120 -18.98 9.92 -6.37
CA ASP A 120 -19.53 10.98 -5.50
C ASP A 120 -18.91 11.10 -4.09
N MET A 121 -17.86 10.34 -3.78
CA MET A 121 -17.12 10.49 -2.51
C MET A 121 -16.39 11.84 -2.45
N PRO A 122 -16.55 12.64 -1.37
CA PRO A 122 -15.75 13.84 -1.16
C PRO A 122 -14.26 13.50 -1.07
N PRO A 123 -13.37 14.21 -1.81
CA PRO A 123 -11.95 13.95 -1.75
C PRO A 123 -11.40 14.31 -0.37
N THR A 124 -10.60 13.41 0.21
CA THR A 124 -9.90 13.63 1.47
C THR A 124 -8.49 13.05 1.35
N THR A 125 -7.48 13.80 1.79
CA THR A 125 -6.10 13.35 1.86
C THR A 125 -5.74 13.03 3.30
N ILE A 126 -5.15 11.86 3.54
CA ILE A 126 -4.58 11.47 4.83
C ILE A 126 -3.06 11.45 4.68
N ASP A 127 -2.40 12.50 5.19
CA ASP A 127 -0.93 12.63 5.15
C ASP A 127 -0.23 11.92 6.31
N ALA A 128 -0.99 11.47 7.31
CA ALA A 128 -0.44 10.70 8.43
C ALA A 128 0.18 9.39 7.93
N PRO A 129 1.31 8.94 8.51
CA PRO A 129 1.90 7.66 8.15
C PRO A 129 0.88 6.51 8.24
N ALA A 130 0.85 5.70 7.18
CA ALA A 130 -0.10 4.60 7.00
C ALA A 130 0.64 3.32 6.61
N SER A 131 0.10 2.19 7.04
CA SER A 131 0.60 0.85 6.72
C SER A 131 -0.47 0.03 5.98
N SER A 132 -0.05 -0.96 5.19
CA SER A 132 -0.97 -1.96 4.63
C SER A 132 -1.77 -2.69 5.71
N LEU A 133 -1.25 -2.79 6.93
CA LEU A 133 -1.96 -3.35 8.09
C LEU A 133 -3.20 -2.54 8.49
N ASP A 134 -3.27 -1.26 8.11
CA ASP A 134 -4.38 -0.35 8.43
C ASP A 134 -5.57 -0.51 7.48
N ILE A 135 -5.41 -1.24 6.36
CA ILE A 135 -6.45 -1.38 5.32
C ILE A 135 -7.69 -2.09 5.89
N ILE A 136 -7.55 -3.29 6.44
CA ILE A 136 -8.69 -4.08 6.95
C ILE A 136 -9.50 -3.33 8.02
N PRO A 137 -8.91 -2.79 9.11
CA PRO A 137 -9.69 -2.06 10.11
C PRO A 137 -10.35 -0.80 9.52
N THR A 138 -9.70 -0.10 8.60
CA THR A 138 -10.26 1.09 7.92
C THR A 138 -11.47 0.73 7.07
N LEU A 139 -11.37 -0.29 6.22
CA LEU A 139 -12.48 -0.73 5.37
C LEU A 139 -13.62 -1.31 6.20
N SER A 140 -13.31 -2.10 7.24
CA SER A 140 -14.32 -2.64 8.15
C SER A 140 -15.11 -1.52 8.83
N ASN A 141 -14.42 -0.47 9.28
CA ASN A 141 -15.07 0.70 9.86
C ASN A 141 -15.92 1.46 8.82
N LEU A 142 -15.37 1.74 7.63
CA LEU A 142 -16.06 2.48 6.57
C LEU A 142 -17.33 1.77 6.09
N MET A 143 -17.30 0.43 6.02
CA MET A 143 -18.41 -0.41 5.58
C MET A 143 -19.37 -0.79 6.71
N GLY A 144 -19.12 -0.33 7.94
CA GLY A 144 -19.95 -0.65 9.11
C GLY A 144 -19.92 -2.13 9.52
N LEU A 145 -18.87 -2.86 9.16
CA LEU A 145 -18.72 -4.27 9.52
C LEU A 145 -18.39 -4.41 11.02
N PRO A 146 -18.97 -5.38 11.74
CA PRO A 146 -18.55 -5.69 13.10
C PRO A 146 -17.17 -6.35 13.06
N TYR A 147 -16.21 -5.81 13.83
CA TYR A 147 -14.88 -6.40 14.00
C TYR A 147 -14.33 -6.13 15.41
N ASP A 148 -13.47 -7.03 15.89
CA ASP A 148 -12.71 -6.82 17.12
C ASP A 148 -11.33 -6.24 16.78
N SER A 149 -11.12 -4.96 17.07
CA SER A 149 -9.87 -4.27 16.77
C SER A 149 -8.65 -4.87 17.47
N ARG A 150 -8.83 -5.61 18.57
CA ARG A 150 -7.75 -6.30 19.29
C ARG A 150 -7.15 -7.45 18.48
N LEU A 151 -7.88 -7.94 17.49
CA LEU A 151 -7.43 -9.01 16.59
C LEU A 151 -6.71 -8.48 15.35
N LEU A 152 -6.63 -7.16 15.15
CA LEU A 152 -5.98 -6.55 13.99
C LEU A 152 -4.73 -5.76 14.43
N MET A 153 -3.70 -5.77 13.59
CA MET A 153 -2.42 -5.14 13.92
C MET A 153 -2.37 -3.65 13.57
N GLY A 154 -3.17 -3.21 12.60
CA GLY A 154 -3.28 -1.82 12.17
C GLY A 154 -4.37 -1.04 12.91
N ARG A 155 -4.61 0.18 12.44
CA ARG A 155 -5.60 1.12 12.96
C ARG A 155 -6.54 1.61 11.87
N VAL A 156 -7.64 2.25 12.27
CA VAL A 156 -8.47 3.02 11.35
C VAL A 156 -7.74 4.31 10.96
N LEU A 157 -7.49 4.52 9.67
CA LEU A 157 -6.64 5.62 9.16
C LEU A 157 -7.14 7.02 9.53
N PHE A 158 -8.47 7.20 9.61
CA PHE A 158 -9.13 8.45 9.96
C PHE A 158 -9.55 8.54 11.44
N SER A 159 -8.92 7.72 12.31
CA SER A 159 -9.10 7.83 13.77
C SER A 159 -7.98 8.63 14.44
N ASP A 160 -8.22 9.03 15.69
CA ASP A 160 -7.23 9.73 16.54
C ASP A 160 -6.10 8.83 17.07
N SER A 161 -6.05 7.56 16.66
CA SER A 161 -5.00 6.63 17.10
C SER A 161 -3.64 7.02 16.51
N SER A 162 -2.56 7.05 17.29
CA SER A 162 -1.23 7.38 16.76
C SER A 162 -0.80 6.44 15.63
N PRO A 163 -0.25 6.97 14.53
CA PRO A 163 0.28 6.17 13.43
C PRO A 163 1.54 5.41 13.81
N LEU A 164 1.66 4.20 13.28
CA LEU A 164 2.86 3.38 13.42
C LEU A 164 3.07 2.54 12.16
N VAL A 165 4.08 2.89 11.37
CA VAL A 165 4.56 2.07 10.25
C VAL A 165 5.78 1.28 10.73
N ILE A 166 5.74 -0.04 10.54
CA ILE A 166 6.78 -0.95 11.00
C ILE A 166 7.45 -1.60 9.78
N PHE A 167 8.77 -1.49 9.69
CA PHE A 167 9.56 -2.07 8.61
C PHE A 167 10.12 -3.44 9.05
N ASN A 168 10.44 -4.29 8.08
CA ASN A 168 10.94 -5.64 8.35
C ASN A 168 12.22 -5.66 9.21
N ASN A 169 13.09 -4.66 9.04
CA ASN A 169 14.30 -4.51 9.85
C ASN A 169 14.04 -3.89 11.24
N ARG A 170 12.79 -3.73 11.65
CA ARG A 170 12.33 -3.06 12.88
C ARG A 170 12.58 -1.55 12.93
N SER A 171 12.97 -0.93 11.81
CA SER A 171 12.81 0.52 11.67
C SER A 171 11.33 0.89 11.75
N PHE A 172 11.02 2.12 12.14
CA PHE A 172 9.63 2.56 12.21
C PHE A 172 9.44 4.03 11.87
N ILE A 173 8.23 4.37 11.47
CA ILE A 173 7.75 5.76 11.31
C ILE A 173 6.55 5.93 12.23
N SER A 174 6.51 7.07 12.93
CA SER A 174 5.42 7.49 13.82
C SER A 174 5.04 8.94 13.52
N ASP A 175 4.03 9.45 14.22
CA ASP A 175 3.71 10.89 14.29
C ASP A 175 4.87 11.73 14.84
N LYS A 176 5.78 11.11 15.61
CA LYS A 176 6.91 11.78 16.26
C LYS A 176 8.19 11.84 15.44
N GLY A 177 8.33 10.97 14.43
CA GLY A 177 9.55 10.84 13.65
C GLY A 177 9.82 9.41 13.19
N LYS A 178 11.04 9.20 12.67
CA LYS A 178 11.48 7.95 12.05
C LYS A 178 12.68 7.37 12.80
N TYR A 179 12.61 6.11 13.20
CA TYR A 179 13.73 5.40 13.82
C TYR A 179 14.35 4.41 12.83
N ASN A 180 15.65 4.54 12.57
CA ASN A 180 16.39 3.61 11.72
C ASN A 180 17.11 2.58 12.61
N ALA A 181 16.67 1.33 12.53
CA ALA A 181 17.22 0.25 13.37
C ALA A 181 18.65 -0.15 12.99
N LYS A 182 19.13 0.17 11.78
CA LYS A 182 20.50 -0.09 11.34
C LYS A 182 21.49 0.92 11.93
N THR A 183 21.11 2.20 11.97
CA THR A 183 21.99 3.29 12.46
C THR A 183 21.73 3.68 13.91
N HIS A 184 20.62 3.20 14.49
CA HIS A 184 20.09 3.59 15.80
C HIS A 184 19.77 5.09 15.94
N LEU A 185 19.60 5.80 14.82
CA LEU A 185 19.24 7.21 14.82
C LEU A 185 17.72 7.38 14.78
N PHE A 186 17.23 8.37 15.53
CA PHE A 186 15.85 8.84 15.46
C PHE A 186 15.81 10.23 14.84
N ASP A 187 15.24 10.31 13.64
CA ASP A 187 14.96 11.57 12.96
C ASP A 187 13.60 12.09 13.43
N ARG A 188 13.62 13.08 14.31
CA ARG A 188 12.44 13.61 14.99
C ARG A 188 11.75 14.66 14.12
N ASN A 189 10.44 14.58 14.01
CA ASN A 189 9.64 15.60 13.32
C ASN A 189 9.79 16.97 13.99
N TYR A 190 9.73 18.04 13.20
CA TYR A 190 9.87 19.40 13.71
C TYR A 190 8.81 19.71 14.77
N GLY A 191 9.23 20.27 15.91
CA GLY A 191 8.34 20.64 17.01
C GLY A 191 7.93 19.51 17.96
N GLU A 192 8.18 18.25 17.60
CA GLU A 192 7.84 17.11 18.45
C GLU A 192 8.77 16.97 19.66
N LYS A 193 8.20 16.52 20.78
CA LYS A 193 8.93 16.10 21.97
C LYS A 193 8.72 14.62 22.20
N ILE A 194 9.78 13.94 22.60
CA ILE A 194 9.77 12.52 22.96
C ILE A 194 10.38 12.35 24.35
N ASP A 195 9.87 11.39 25.10
CA ASP A 195 10.47 10.96 26.36
C ASP A 195 11.78 10.20 26.10
N ASP A 196 12.69 10.19 27.07
CA ASP A 196 13.97 9.47 26.96
C ASP A 196 13.80 7.98 26.67
N ASP A 197 12.69 7.37 27.11
CA ASP A 197 12.38 5.96 26.92
C ASP A 197 11.48 5.68 25.71
N TYR A 198 11.15 6.69 24.90
CA TYR A 198 10.22 6.57 23.77
C TYR A 198 10.64 5.47 22.79
N ILE A 199 11.90 5.48 22.33
CA ILE A 199 12.42 4.49 21.38
C ILE A 199 12.36 3.08 21.98
N SER A 200 12.71 2.94 23.26
CA SER A 200 12.65 1.66 23.98
C SER A 200 11.21 1.16 24.15
N LYS A 201 10.24 2.05 24.38
CA LYS A 201 8.80 1.71 24.38
C LYS A 201 8.35 1.24 23.00
N MET A 202 8.67 1.99 21.94
CA MET A 202 8.31 1.63 20.56
C MET A 202 8.91 0.29 20.13
N ASN A 203 10.19 0.05 20.42
CA ASN A 203 10.84 -1.21 20.11
C ASN A 203 10.18 -2.40 20.82
N ARG A 204 9.73 -2.24 22.08
CA ARG A 204 8.97 -3.29 22.79
C ARG A 204 7.64 -3.58 22.11
N ILE A 205 6.89 -2.55 21.73
CA ILE A 205 5.61 -2.68 21.02
C ILE A 205 5.81 -3.40 19.68
N ILE A 206 6.80 -2.97 18.91
CA ILE A 206 7.14 -3.56 17.60
C ILE A 206 7.51 -5.03 17.75
N ASN A 207 8.42 -5.36 18.67
CA ASN A 207 8.82 -6.74 18.91
C ASN A 207 7.65 -7.63 19.34
N ALA A 208 6.76 -7.12 20.20
CA ALA A 208 5.54 -7.83 20.58
C ALA A 208 4.63 -8.08 19.37
N LYS A 209 4.43 -7.08 18.48
CA LYS A 209 3.64 -7.24 17.24
C LYS A 209 4.21 -8.33 16.33
N PHE A 210 5.53 -8.37 16.14
CA PHE A 210 6.18 -9.44 15.37
C PHE A 210 5.96 -10.82 16.01
N GLN A 211 6.15 -10.94 17.32
CA GLN A 211 5.95 -12.19 18.05
C GLN A 211 4.50 -12.67 17.98
N TYR A 212 3.54 -11.79 18.24
CA TYR A 212 2.13 -12.15 18.21
C TYR A 212 1.65 -12.45 16.79
N SER A 213 2.13 -11.74 15.77
CA SER A 213 1.82 -12.07 14.38
C SER A 213 2.22 -13.51 14.03
N ALA A 214 3.45 -13.92 14.39
CA ALA A 214 3.89 -15.29 14.20
C ALA A 214 3.05 -16.29 15.00
N GLN A 215 2.81 -16.03 16.29
CA GLN A 215 2.00 -16.91 17.14
C GLN A 215 0.55 -17.05 16.67
N MET A 216 -0.05 -16.00 16.09
CA MET A 216 -1.40 -16.06 15.55
C MET A 216 -1.50 -17.09 14.43
N LEU A 217 -0.46 -17.19 13.59
CA LEU A 217 -0.36 -18.18 12.52
C LEU A 217 -0.01 -19.57 13.07
N ASP A 218 1.04 -19.67 13.87
CA ASP A 218 1.55 -20.94 14.39
C ASP A 218 0.54 -21.68 15.27
N MET A 219 -0.32 -20.93 15.97
CA MET A 219 -1.27 -21.47 16.93
C MET A 219 -2.71 -21.55 16.40
N ASP A 220 -2.95 -21.21 15.12
CA ASP A 220 -4.29 -21.08 14.55
C ASP A 220 -5.22 -20.27 15.47
N TYR A 221 -4.76 -19.08 15.84
CA TYR A 221 -5.37 -18.32 16.93
C TYR A 221 -6.81 -17.90 16.62
N TYR A 222 -7.10 -17.52 15.37
CA TYR A 222 -8.43 -17.09 14.96
C TYR A 222 -9.48 -18.19 15.12
N ALA A 223 -9.15 -19.46 14.84
CA ALA A 223 -10.05 -20.59 15.05
C ALA A 223 -10.43 -20.79 16.53
N LYS A 224 -9.66 -20.22 17.47
CA LYS A 224 -9.92 -20.34 18.90
C LYS A 224 -10.78 -19.21 19.44
N VAL A 225 -10.70 -18.01 18.85
CA VAL A 225 -11.32 -16.78 19.40
C VAL A 225 -12.46 -16.23 18.57
N VAL A 226 -12.53 -16.55 17.28
CA VAL A 226 -13.67 -16.22 16.41
C VAL A 226 -14.55 -17.47 16.33
N ARG A 227 -15.71 -17.43 16.99
CA ARG A 227 -16.71 -18.50 16.98
C ARG A 227 -18.03 -17.96 16.46
#